data_AF-A0A7S4M1U2-F1
#
_entry.id   AF-A0A7S4M1U2-F1
#
_cell.length_a   1.000
_cell.length_b   1.000
_cell.length_c   1.000
_cell.angle_alpha   90.00
_cell.angle_beta   90.00
_cell.angle_gamma   90.00
#
_symmetry.space_group_name_H-M   'P 1'
#
loop_
_entity.id
_entity.type
_entity.pdbx_description
1 polymer ?
#
loop_
_entity_poly.entity_id
_entity_poly.type
_entity_poly.pdbx_seq_one_letter_code
_entity_poly.pdbx_strand_id
1 'polypeptide(L)'
;LVSSLRTRQPAVDAMNNNLTTERAHLGVFSTSSYVSIGDPYAKKADRDPRLKDKQFSADFPKEGIGGARPNNALFEREHKWLFGGEKYIDRTTYLKTQPPDQRKKGFYSSDASRRDEFTL
;
A
#
# COMPACT_ATOMS: atom_id res chain seq x y z
N LEU A 1 23.03 -97.32 -21.01
CA LEU A 1 22.01 -96.30 -20.67
C LEU A 1 22.50 -95.65 -19.39
N VAL A 2 23.10 -94.46 -19.36
CA VAL A 2 22.53 -93.14 -19.68
C VAL A 2 23.69 -92.19 -20.02
N SER A 3 23.63 -91.49 -21.17
CA SER A 3 24.58 -90.42 -21.51
C SER A 3 24.13 -89.10 -20.88
N SER A 4 24.98 -88.51 -20.05
CA SER A 4 24.77 -87.16 -19.50
C SER A 4 24.97 -86.12 -20.60
N LEU A 5 23.85 -85.57 -21.10
CA LEU A 5 23.84 -84.39 -21.95
C LEU A 5 24.19 -83.16 -21.09
N ARG A 6 25.44 -82.70 -21.13
CA ARG A 6 25.78 -81.34 -20.70
C ARG A 6 25.32 -80.36 -21.77
N THR A 7 24.24 -79.63 -21.47
CA THR A 7 23.84 -78.43 -22.20
C THR A 7 24.97 -77.39 -22.09
N ARG A 8 25.55 -77.00 -23.23
CA ARG A 8 26.40 -75.81 -23.31
C ARG A 8 25.52 -74.59 -23.05
N GLN A 9 25.75 -73.89 -21.94
CA GLN A 9 25.26 -72.51 -21.80
C GLN A 9 25.84 -71.67 -22.94
N PRO A 10 25.03 -70.90 -23.68
CA PRO A 10 25.57 -69.97 -24.66
C PRO A 10 26.47 -68.98 -23.92
N ALA A 11 27.68 -68.74 -24.44
CA ALA A 11 28.52 -67.66 -23.98
C ALA A 11 27.69 -66.38 -24.00
N VAL A 12 27.67 -65.66 -22.88
CA VAL A 12 27.08 -64.34 -22.82
C VAL A 12 28.02 -63.44 -23.63
N ASP A 13 27.79 -63.36 -24.94
CA ASP A 13 28.45 -62.38 -25.80
C ASP A 13 28.13 -61.01 -25.20
N ALA A 14 29.10 -60.42 -24.50
CA ALA A 14 28.92 -59.10 -23.93
C ALA A 14 28.66 -58.12 -25.09
N MET A 15 27.46 -57.55 -25.06
CA MET A 15 26.77 -56.94 -26.20
C MET A 15 27.56 -55.81 -26.88
N ASN A 16 28.48 -55.16 -26.15
CA ASN A 16 29.26 -54.00 -26.60
C ASN A 16 30.78 -54.19 -26.40
N ASN A 17 31.30 -55.40 -26.66
CA ASN A 17 32.74 -55.68 -26.54
C ASN A 17 33.59 -54.90 -27.57
N ASN A 18 34.71 -54.34 -27.11
CA ASN A 18 35.68 -53.57 -27.93
C ASN A 18 35.10 -52.37 -28.69
N LEU A 19 33.95 -51.84 -28.28
CA LEU A 19 33.38 -50.62 -28.82
C LEU A 19 33.78 -49.41 -27.95
N THR A 20 34.03 -48.26 -28.59
CA THR A 20 34.33 -46.98 -27.93
C THR A 20 33.20 -45.96 -28.09
N THR A 21 32.04 -46.40 -28.58
CA THR A 21 30.85 -45.57 -28.79
C THR A 21 30.09 -45.37 -27.48
N GLU A 22 29.18 -44.39 -27.46
CA GLU A 22 28.39 -44.06 -26.26
C GLU A 22 27.56 -45.25 -25.71
N ARG A 23 27.18 -46.22 -26.56
CA ARG A 23 26.52 -47.47 -26.14
C ARG A 23 27.43 -48.40 -25.35
N ALA A 24 28.73 -48.34 -25.61
CA ALA A 24 29.71 -49.21 -24.96
C ALA A 24 29.97 -48.83 -23.51
N HIS A 25 29.65 -47.59 -23.14
CA HIS A 25 29.67 -47.16 -21.75
C HIS A 25 28.58 -47.90 -20.96
N LEU A 26 28.99 -48.78 -20.04
CA LEU A 26 28.10 -49.57 -19.16
C LEU A 26 27.20 -50.61 -19.85
N GLY A 27 27.44 -50.95 -21.13
CA GLY A 27 26.75 -52.07 -21.79
C GLY A 27 25.28 -51.80 -22.12
N VAL A 28 24.94 -50.59 -22.57
CA VAL A 28 23.56 -50.20 -22.89
C VAL A 28 23.09 -50.85 -24.20
N PHE A 29 21.85 -51.34 -24.22
CA PHE A 29 21.24 -52.04 -25.38
C PHE A 29 21.09 -51.15 -26.62
N SER A 30 20.77 -49.87 -26.44
CA SER A 30 20.61 -48.89 -27.52
C SER A 30 20.95 -47.47 -27.06
N THR A 31 21.25 -46.58 -28.00
CA THR A 31 21.50 -45.15 -27.75
C THR A 31 20.16 -44.47 -27.54
N SER A 32 19.98 -43.80 -26.40
CA SER A 32 18.86 -42.89 -26.17
C SER A 32 19.25 -41.48 -26.66
N SER A 33 18.28 -40.74 -27.18
CA SER A 33 18.46 -39.31 -27.41
C SER A 33 18.31 -38.53 -26.11
N TYR A 34 19.00 -37.40 -26.00
CA TYR A 34 18.86 -36.48 -24.89
C TYR A 34 17.80 -35.43 -25.22
N VAL A 35 16.78 -35.30 -24.37
CA VAL A 35 15.69 -34.33 -24.55
C VAL A 35 16.14 -32.89 -24.31
N SER A 36 17.24 -32.71 -23.58
CA SER A 36 17.77 -31.40 -23.17
C SER A 36 18.73 -30.75 -24.18
N ILE A 37 19.02 -31.40 -25.32
CA ILE A 37 19.94 -30.83 -26.31
C ILE A 37 19.28 -29.63 -26.99
N GLY A 38 19.85 -28.44 -26.77
CA GLY A 38 19.37 -27.18 -27.34
C GLY A 38 18.31 -26.46 -26.50
N ASP A 39 17.92 -27.02 -25.35
CA ASP A 39 17.00 -26.36 -24.44
C ASP A 39 17.69 -25.18 -23.71
N PRO A 40 17.16 -23.96 -23.81
CA PRO A 40 17.74 -22.82 -23.11
C PRO A 40 17.51 -22.99 -21.61
N TYR A 41 18.61 -22.94 -20.86
CA TYR A 41 18.68 -23.20 -19.42
C TYR A 41 17.75 -22.32 -18.55
N ALA A 42 17.45 -21.08 -19.00
CA ALA A 42 16.55 -20.17 -18.29
C ALA A 42 15.64 -19.42 -19.27
N LYS A 43 14.40 -19.90 -19.43
CA LYS A 43 13.33 -19.15 -20.11
C LYS A 43 12.69 -18.23 -19.08
N LYS A 44 12.68 -16.91 -19.33
CA LYS A 44 11.91 -15.98 -18.50
C LYS A 44 10.43 -16.26 -18.72
N ALA A 45 9.76 -16.83 -17.73
CA ALA A 45 8.32 -16.98 -17.74
C ALA A 45 7.64 -15.63 -17.54
N ASP A 46 6.47 -15.45 -18.17
CA ASP A 46 5.62 -14.32 -17.88
C ASP A 46 5.17 -14.37 -16.43
N ARG A 47 5.53 -13.33 -15.68
CA ARG A 47 5.13 -13.18 -14.27
C ARG A 47 3.67 -12.76 -14.19
N ASP A 48 2.98 -13.20 -13.13
CA ASP A 48 1.61 -12.75 -12.82
C ASP A 48 1.56 -11.21 -12.87
N PRO A 49 0.63 -10.61 -13.64
CA PRO A 49 0.44 -9.17 -13.69
C PRO A 49 0.32 -8.49 -12.32
N ARG A 50 -0.21 -9.18 -11.30
CA ARG A 50 -0.31 -8.65 -9.92
C ARG A 50 1.02 -8.27 -9.29
N LEU A 51 2.12 -8.84 -9.78
CA LEU A 51 3.48 -8.60 -9.28
C LEU A 51 4.20 -7.47 -10.04
N LYS A 52 3.60 -6.93 -11.10
CA LYS A 52 4.24 -5.94 -11.98
C LYS A 52 3.91 -4.51 -11.57
N ASP A 53 2.70 -4.29 -11.07
CA ASP A 53 2.14 -2.95 -10.95
C ASP A 53 2.07 -2.42 -9.51
N LYS A 54 1.86 -1.10 -9.42
CA LYS A 54 1.70 -0.39 -8.16
C LYS A 54 0.43 -0.84 -7.45
N GLN A 55 0.55 -1.15 -6.16
CA GLN A 55 -0.58 -1.54 -5.32
C GLN A 55 -1.44 -0.33 -4.93
N PHE A 56 -2.65 -0.60 -4.44
CA PHE A 56 -3.53 0.44 -3.92
C PHE A 56 -2.87 1.23 -2.79
N SER A 57 -3.08 2.54 -2.79
CA SER A 57 -2.71 3.40 -1.67
C SER A 57 -3.76 3.30 -0.57
N ALA A 58 -3.30 3.24 0.68
CA ALA A 58 -4.15 3.34 1.86
C ALA A 58 -3.72 4.55 2.70
N ASP A 59 -4.70 5.27 3.23
CA ASP A 59 -4.48 6.35 4.18
C ASP A 59 -4.62 5.81 5.62
N PHE A 60 -3.63 6.11 6.45
CA PHE A 60 -3.61 5.72 7.85
C PHE A 60 -3.99 6.91 8.74
N PRO A 61 -4.58 6.67 9.93
CA PRO A 61 -4.87 7.73 10.89
C PRO A 61 -3.62 8.55 11.21
N LYS A 62 -3.72 9.87 11.10
CA LYS A 62 -2.61 10.79 11.38
C LYS A 62 -2.65 11.17 12.86
N GLU A 63 -1.67 10.69 13.63
CA GLU A 63 -1.44 11.16 15.00
C GLU A 63 -0.56 12.41 14.96
N GLY A 64 -0.90 13.43 15.76
CA GLY A 64 -0.03 14.58 15.97
C GLY A 64 0.86 14.42 17.20
N ILE A 65 1.70 15.43 17.44
CA ILE A 65 2.64 15.44 18.56
C ILE A 65 1.85 15.52 19.87
N GLY A 66 2.14 14.60 20.81
CA GLY A 66 1.59 14.63 22.17
C GLY A 66 0.09 14.33 22.28
N GLY A 67 -0.50 13.61 21.31
CA GLY A 67 -1.94 13.28 21.31
C GLY A 67 -2.84 14.38 20.76
N ALA A 68 -2.29 15.53 20.38
CA ALA A 68 -3.03 16.56 19.65
C ALA A 68 -3.31 16.07 18.22
N ARG A 69 -4.54 16.29 17.72
CA ARG A 69 -4.90 15.94 16.34
C ARG A 69 -4.70 17.13 15.42
N PRO A 70 -3.84 17.04 14.39
CA PRO A 70 -3.71 18.08 13.37
C PRO A 70 -5.00 18.21 12.55
N ASN A 71 -5.26 19.36 11.93
CA ASN A 71 -6.46 19.57 11.08
C ASN A 71 -6.58 18.52 9.95
N ASN A 72 -5.46 17.96 9.49
CA ASN A 72 -5.46 16.91 8.47
C ASN A 72 -5.86 15.51 8.98
N ALA A 73 -6.12 15.37 10.29
CA ALA A 73 -6.69 14.17 10.91
C ALA A 73 -8.22 14.22 10.98
N LEU A 74 -8.83 15.39 10.72
CA LEU A 74 -10.27 15.53 10.55
C LEU A 74 -10.66 15.14 9.12
N PHE A 75 -11.94 14.78 8.92
CA PHE A 75 -12.47 14.46 7.59
C PHE A 75 -12.43 15.69 6.66
N GLU A 76 -12.77 16.86 7.18
CA GLU A 76 -12.57 18.12 6.48
C GLU A 76 -11.14 18.61 6.70
N ARG A 77 -10.42 18.91 5.61
CA ARG A 77 -9.07 19.48 5.69
C ARG A 77 -9.06 20.89 6.28
N GLU A 78 -10.17 21.61 6.12
CA GLU A 78 -10.32 22.98 6.59
C GLU A 78 -11.09 23.00 7.91
N HIS A 79 -10.50 23.62 8.93
CA HIS A 79 -11.17 23.88 10.20
C HIS A 79 -11.85 25.25 10.15
N LYS A 80 -13.18 25.25 10.07
CA LYS A 80 -13.99 26.48 9.99
C LYS A 80 -14.16 27.07 11.38
N TRP A 81 -13.54 28.21 11.63
CA TRP A 81 -13.73 28.96 12.87
C TRP A 81 -15.01 29.79 12.80
N LEU A 82 -15.89 29.65 13.79
CA LEU A 82 -17.18 30.36 13.83
C LEU A 82 -17.02 31.89 13.76
N PHE A 83 -15.95 32.43 14.35
CA PHE A 83 -15.69 33.87 14.46
C PHE A 83 -14.37 34.30 13.82
N GLY A 84 -13.84 33.52 12.86
CA GLY A 84 -12.50 33.77 12.30
C GLY A 84 -12.34 35.13 11.58
N GLY A 85 -13.44 35.73 11.13
CA GLY A 85 -13.45 37.03 10.46
C GLY A 85 -14.02 38.18 11.30
N GLU A 86 -14.50 37.90 12.51
CA GLU A 86 -15.16 38.91 13.34
C GLU A 86 -14.16 39.58 14.27
N LYS A 87 -14.22 40.92 14.34
CA LYS A 87 -13.39 41.67 15.29
C LYS A 87 -13.95 41.45 16.69
N TYR A 88 -13.07 41.08 17.62
CA TYR A 88 -13.41 41.02 19.03
C TYR A 88 -13.81 42.41 19.57
N ILE A 89 -14.96 42.48 20.25
CA ILE A 89 -15.49 43.69 20.87
C ILE A 89 -15.74 43.38 22.35
N ASP A 90 -14.95 43.99 23.23
CA ASP A 90 -15.04 43.81 24.68
C ASP A 90 -16.26 44.52 25.30
N ARG A 91 -16.59 45.74 24.82
CA ARG A 91 -17.72 46.53 25.34
C ARG A 91 -18.51 47.21 24.23
N THR A 92 -19.82 47.30 24.43
CA THR A 92 -20.72 48.04 23.54
C THR A 92 -20.49 49.55 23.68
N THR A 93 -20.14 50.21 22.57
CA THR A 93 -19.92 51.67 22.56
C THR A 93 -21.17 52.39 22.07
N TYR A 94 -21.82 53.15 22.95
CA TYR A 94 -23.06 53.89 22.63
C TYR A 94 -22.84 55.19 21.86
N LEU A 95 -21.60 55.63 21.71
CA LEU A 95 -21.30 56.89 21.03
C LEU A 95 -21.70 56.86 19.54
N LYS A 96 -21.57 55.69 18.90
CA LYS A 96 -21.89 55.50 17.47
C LYS A 96 -23.38 55.24 17.24
N THR A 97 -24.01 54.47 18.11
CA THR A 97 -25.43 54.09 17.97
C THR A 97 -26.38 55.16 18.48
N GLN A 98 -25.95 55.94 19.46
CA GLN A 98 -26.73 57.03 20.07
C GLN A 98 -25.85 58.30 20.14
N PRO A 99 -25.69 59.03 19.01
CA PRO A 99 -24.87 60.23 18.97
C PRO A 99 -25.47 61.33 19.87
N PRO A 100 -24.65 62.19 20.51
CA PRO A 100 -25.11 63.19 21.48
C PRO A 100 -26.24 64.08 20.98
N ASP A 101 -26.20 64.48 19.71
CA ASP A 101 -27.17 65.40 19.10
C ASP A 101 -28.57 64.79 18.96
N GLN A 102 -28.66 63.47 18.91
CA GLN A 102 -29.93 62.74 18.80
C GLN A 102 -30.46 62.27 20.16
N ARG A 103 -29.72 62.52 21.26
CA ARG A 103 -30.14 62.14 22.60
C ARG A 103 -31.21 63.09 23.11
N LYS A 104 -32.31 62.53 23.60
CA LYS A 104 -33.36 63.30 24.26
C LYS A 104 -32.91 63.65 25.67
N LYS A 105 -33.13 64.90 26.08
CA LYS A 105 -32.88 65.34 27.45
C LYS A 105 -33.94 64.73 28.37
N GLY A 106 -33.54 63.77 29.20
CA GLY A 106 -34.42 63.15 30.19
C GLY A 106 -34.57 64.01 31.44
N PHE A 107 -35.32 63.50 32.43
CA PHE A 107 -35.59 64.21 33.68
C PHE A 107 -34.33 64.51 34.50
N TYR A 108 -33.57 63.47 34.87
CA TYR A 108 -32.37 63.60 35.72
C TYR A 108 -31.09 63.07 35.06
N SER A 109 -31.19 62.51 33.85
CA SER A 109 -30.06 62.05 33.05
C SER A 109 -30.30 62.35 31.57
N SER A 110 -29.22 62.63 30.85
CA SER A 110 -29.23 62.88 29.40
C SER A 110 -28.22 62.00 28.65
N ASP A 111 -27.77 60.93 29.30
CA ASP A 111 -26.86 59.95 28.74
C ASP A 111 -27.58 59.00 27.76
N ALA A 112 -26.78 58.18 27.07
CA ALA A 112 -27.32 57.12 26.23
C ALA A 112 -28.22 56.17 27.05
N SER A 113 -29.23 55.59 26.40
CA SER A 113 -30.01 54.49 26.97
C SER A 113 -29.15 53.22 26.96
N ARG A 114 -28.70 52.79 28.15
CA ARG A 114 -27.75 51.67 28.35
C ARG A 114 -28.39 50.44 29.02
N ARG A 115 -29.67 50.16 28.72
CA ARG A 115 -30.37 48.99 29.32
C ARG A 115 -29.76 47.64 28.92
N ASP A 116 -29.06 47.62 27.79
CA ASP A 116 -28.35 46.50 27.18
C ASP A 116 -26.85 46.45 27.55
N GLU A 117 -26.37 47.30 28.46
CA GLU A 117 -24.94 47.33 28.83
C GLU A 117 -24.47 46.04 29.50
N PHE A 118 -25.40 45.30 30.12
CA PHE A 118 -25.12 44.09 30.89
C PHE A 118 -25.71 42.83 30.28
N THR A 119 -26.15 42.89 29.02
CA THR A 119 -26.62 41.69 28.29
C THR A 119 -25.50 40.91 27.64
N LEU A 120 -24.28 41.45 27.63
CA LEU A 120 -23.10 40.92 26.94
C LEU A 120 -22.05 40.44 27.95
#